data_AF-A0A3Q0DH03-F1
#
_entry.id   AF-A0A3Q0DH03-F1
#
_cell.length_a   1.000
_cell.length_b   1.000
_cell.length_c   1.000
_cell.angle_alpha   90.00
_cell.angle_beta   90.00
_cell.angle_gamma   90.00
#
_symmetry.space_group_name_H-M   'P 1'
#
loop_
_entity.id
_entity.type
_entity.pdbx_description
1 polymer ?
#
loop_
_entity_poly.entity_id
_entity_poly.type
_entity_poly.pdbx_seq_one_letter_code
_entity_poly.pdbx_strand_id
1 'polypeptide(L)'
;MSWALLLALCALLLLAVQLLRFLRADGDLTLLWAEWQGRRPEWELTDMVVWVTGASSGIGEELAYQLSKLGVSLVLSARRENELERVKRRCLENSNLKGKDILVLPLDLTDTSSHEVATKAVLQEFGRGFFNGLRTELATYPGITVSNICPGPVQSDIVKNALTEEVTKSVGNDGDQSYKMAANRCVRLMLISMANDLQEVWISDQPFLSVAYLWQYMPTWAFWITSKMGKKRIENFKSGVDADSSYFKFFKKKNS
;
A
#
# COMPACT_ATOMS: atom_id res chain seq x y z
N MET A 1 -24.29 41.45 11.28
CA MET A 1 -23.24 40.59 10.70
C MET A 1 -23.52 40.47 9.22
N SER A 2 -22.63 40.96 8.34
CA SER A 2 -22.88 40.88 6.89
C SER A 2 -22.86 39.41 6.44
N TRP A 3 -23.67 39.06 5.45
CA TRP A 3 -23.70 37.71 4.87
C TRP A 3 -22.32 37.23 4.42
N ALA A 4 -21.45 38.17 3.99
CA ALA A 4 -20.05 37.88 3.65
C ALA A 4 -19.24 37.36 4.84
N LEU A 5 -19.41 37.92 6.05
CA LEU A 5 -18.73 37.44 7.26
C LEU A 5 -19.21 36.05 7.66
N LEU A 6 -20.52 35.78 7.54
CA LEU A 6 -21.08 34.46 7.81
C LEU A 6 -20.51 33.40 6.84
N LEU A 7 -20.48 33.70 5.55
CA LEU A 7 -19.93 32.80 4.52
C LEU A 7 -18.43 32.55 4.73
N ALA A 8 -17.66 33.59 5.07
CA ALA A 8 -16.23 33.46 5.36
C ALA A 8 -15.97 32.58 6.59
N LEU A 9 -16.76 32.75 7.67
CA LEU A 9 -16.67 31.90 8.87
C LEU A 9 -17.04 30.45 8.56
N CYS A 10 -18.09 30.21 7.76
CA CYS A 10 -18.45 28.86 7.32
C CYS A 10 -17.33 28.22 6.49
N ALA A 11 -16.71 28.96 5.57
CA ALA A 11 -15.59 28.44 4.76
C ALA A 11 -14.36 28.10 5.61
N LEU A 12 -14.00 28.96 6.57
CA LEU A 12 -12.90 28.70 7.52
C LEU A 12 -13.18 27.48 8.40
N LEU A 13 -14.42 27.33 8.87
CA LEU A 13 -14.83 26.16 9.64
C LEU A 13 -14.72 24.88 8.81
N LEU A 14 -15.17 24.90 7.55
CA LEU A 14 -15.05 23.76 6.64
C LEU A 14 -13.58 23.38 6.39
N LEU A 15 -12.70 24.37 6.16
CA LEU A 15 -11.27 24.13 6.01
C LEU A 15 -10.64 23.55 7.28
N ALA A 16 -11.01 24.05 8.45
CA ALA A 16 -10.52 23.52 9.72
C ALA A 16 -10.98 22.06 9.93
N VAL A 17 -12.22 21.73 9.58
CA VAL A 17 -12.74 20.37 9.63
C VAL A 17 -12.00 19.46 8.65
N GLN A 18 -11.77 19.90 7.41
CA GLN A 18 -11.00 19.12 6.43
C GLN A 18 -9.56 18.90 6.87
N LEU A 19 -8.90 19.92 7.42
CA LEU A 19 -7.56 19.80 7.98
C LEU A 19 -7.53 18.80 9.14
N LEU A 20 -8.50 18.86 10.05
CA LEU A 20 -8.59 17.91 11.16
C LEU A 20 -8.83 16.47 10.69
N ARG A 21 -9.67 16.29 9.66
CA ARG A 21 -9.87 14.98 9.01
C ARG A 21 -8.57 14.48 8.40
N PHE A 22 -7.85 15.32 7.68
CA PHE A 22 -6.56 14.98 7.06
C PHE A 22 -5.49 14.62 8.10
N LEU A 23 -5.42 15.33 9.22
CA LEU A 23 -4.48 15.03 10.31
C LEU A 23 -4.75 13.69 11.01
N ARG A 24 -5.96 13.14 10.86
CA ARG A 24 -6.34 11.81 11.36
C ARG A 24 -6.50 10.77 10.25
N ALA A 25 -6.20 11.13 9.01
CA ALA A 25 -6.36 10.26 7.85
C ALA A 25 -5.27 9.20 7.80
N ASP A 26 -5.68 7.98 7.46
CA ASP A 26 -4.84 6.82 7.17
C ASP A 26 -4.82 6.48 5.67
N GLY A 27 -5.38 7.36 4.83
CA GLY A 27 -5.36 7.24 3.38
C GLY A 27 -5.80 8.54 2.69
N ASP A 28 -5.72 8.56 1.36
CA ASP A 28 -6.18 9.68 0.55
C ASP A 28 -7.64 10.06 0.88
N LEU A 29 -7.95 11.35 0.86
CA LEU A 29 -9.30 11.85 1.16
C LEU A 29 -10.34 11.25 0.21
N THR A 30 -9.98 11.01 -1.05
CA THR A 30 -10.83 10.32 -2.03
C THR A 30 -11.15 8.90 -1.58
N LEU A 31 -10.14 8.18 -1.10
CA LEU A 31 -10.29 6.82 -0.58
C LEU A 31 -11.15 6.81 0.69
N LEU A 32 -10.91 7.73 1.62
CA LEU A 32 -11.71 7.82 2.85
C LEU A 32 -13.15 8.25 2.58
N TRP A 33 -13.37 9.03 1.52
CA TRP A 33 -14.70 9.31 1.04
C TRP A 33 -15.38 8.06 0.46
N ALA A 34 -14.66 7.31 -0.38
CA ALA A 34 -15.13 6.04 -0.93
C ALA A 34 -15.39 4.98 0.16
N GLU A 35 -14.60 4.98 1.23
CA GLU A 35 -14.86 4.15 2.40
C GLU A 35 -16.18 4.53 3.07
N TRP A 36 -16.47 5.82 3.17
CA TRP A 36 -17.65 6.32 3.88
C TRP A 36 -18.95 6.20 3.07
N GLN A 37 -18.92 6.52 1.78
CA GLN A 37 -20.11 6.61 0.92
C GLN A 37 -20.00 5.85 -0.40
N GLY A 38 -18.87 5.23 -0.68
CA GLY A 38 -18.65 4.48 -1.91
C GLY A 38 -19.32 3.12 -1.92
N ARG A 39 -19.04 2.38 -2.99
CA ARG A 39 -19.48 0.99 -3.16
C ARG A 39 -18.76 0.08 -2.18
N ARG A 40 -19.48 -0.93 -1.72
CA ARG A 40 -18.98 -1.89 -0.72
C ARG A 40 -18.25 -3.04 -1.40
N PRO A 41 -17.00 -3.36 -1.01
CA PRO A 41 -16.28 -4.50 -1.58
C PRO A 41 -17.02 -5.82 -1.46
N GLU A 42 -17.80 -5.98 -0.39
CA GLU A 42 -18.59 -7.17 -0.12
C GLU A 42 -19.69 -7.44 -1.15
N TRP A 43 -20.06 -6.46 -1.96
CA TRP A 43 -21.10 -6.60 -2.99
C TRP A 43 -20.53 -6.51 -4.40
N GLU A 44 -19.52 -5.68 -4.60
CA GLU A 44 -18.94 -5.45 -5.93
C GLU A 44 -17.97 -6.54 -6.36
N LEU A 45 -17.24 -7.16 -5.42
CA LEU A 45 -16.18 -8.12 -5.76
C LEU A 45 -16.68 -9.57 -5.78
N THR A 46 -17.89 -9.83 -5.27
CA THR A 46 -18.47 -11.18 -5.26
C THR A 46 -18.53 -11.73 -6.69
N ASP A 47 -18.22 -13.03 -6.84
CA ASP A 47 -18.18 -13.74 -8.12
C ASP A 47 -17.08 -13.30 -9.11
N MET A 48 -16.20 -12.38 -8.73
CA MET A 48 -15.02 -12.06 -9.54
C MET A 48 -13.93 -13.14 -9.43
N VAL A 49 -13.06 -13.17 -10.44
CA VAL A 49 -11.80 -13.91 -10.41
C VAL A 49 -10.67 -12.90 -10.23
N VAL A 50 -9.92 -13.03 -9.13
CA VAL A 50 -8.81 -12.12 -8.82
C VAL A 50 -7.49 -12.88 -8.82
N TRP A 51 -6.54 -12.39 -9.62
CA TRP A 51 -5.17 -12.90 -9.64
C TRP A 51 -4.26 -12.04 -8.76
N VAL A 52 -3.73 -12.64 -7.69
CA VAL A 52 -2.79 -12.01 -6.78
C VAL A 52 -1.38 -12.52 -7.06
N THR A 53 -0.50 -11.63 -7.52
CA THR A 53 0.94 -11.89 -7.62
C THR A 53 1.64 -11.45 -6.34
N GLY A 54 2.70 -12.17 -5.95
CA GLY A 54 3.34 -11.97 -4.64
C GLY A 54 2.50 -12.44 -3.45
N ALA A 55 1.58 -13.40 -3.66
CA ALA A 55 0.61 -13.83 -2.65
C ALA A 55 1.21 -14.60 -1.46
N SER A 56 2.51 -14.93 -1.48
CA SER A 56 3.14 -15.80 -0.46
C SER A 56 3.37 -15.15 0.91
N SER A 57 3.35 -13.81 1.00
CA SER A 57 3.61 -13.10 2.27
C SER A 57 3.14 -11.64 2.25
N GLY A 58 3.04 -11.02 3.44
CA GLY A 58 2.79 -9.59 3.60
C GLY A 58 1.42 -9.15 3.08
N ILE A 59 1.39 -8.05 2.31
CA ILE A 59 0.15 -7.47 1.77
C ILE A 59 -0.58 -8.47 0.85
N GLY A 60 0.15 -9.20 0.00
CA GLY A 60 -0.44 -10.15 -0.93
C GLY A 60 -1.10 -11.34 -0.23
N GLU A 61 -0.50 -11.82 0.86
CA GLU A 61 -1.09 -12.88 1.70
C GLU A 61 -2.38 -12.39 2.38
N GLU A 62 -2.35 -11.22 3.02
CA GLU A 62 -3.52 -10.65 3.68
C GLU A 62 -4.64 -10.31 2.68
N LEU A 63 -4.28 -9.88 1.47
CA LEU A 63 -5.23 -9.65 0.37
C LEU A 63 -5.94 -10.94 -0.03
N ALA A 64 -5.22 -12.06 -0.15
CA ALA A 64 -5.83 -13.36 -0.43
C ALA A 64 -6.81 -13.78 0.68
N TYR A 65 -6.47 -13.52 1.95
CA TYR A 65 -7.36 -13.82 3.07
C TYR A 65 -8.64 -12.98 3.08
N GLN A 66 -8.56 -11.70 2.78
CA GLN A 66 -9.77 -10.86 2.76
C GLN A 66 -10.62 -11.15 1.53
N LEU A 67 -10.03 -11.34 0.35
CA LEU A 67 -10.78 -11.70 -0.87
C LEU A 67 -11.46 -13.06 -0.74
N SER A 68 -10.80 -14.06 -0.13
CA SER A 68 -11.43 -15.37 0.08
C SER A 68 -12.66 -15.29 0.98
N LYS A 69 -12.64 -14.46 2.02
CA LYS A 69 -13.82 -14.19 2.87
C LYS A 69 -14.99 -13.56 2.12
N LEU A 70 -14.71 -12.83 1.03
CA LEU A 70 -15.73 -12.25 0.15
C LEU A 70 -16.30 -13.24 -0.87
N GLY A 71 -15.80 -14.49 -0.91
CA GLY A 71 -16.25 -15.52 -1.85
C GLY A 71 -15.68 -15.36 -3.26
N VAL A 72 -14.58 -14.61 -3.40
CA VAL A 72 -13.92 -14.36 -4.68
C VAL A 72 -13.09 -15.58 -5.10
N SER A 73 -13.13 -15.92 -6.39
CA SER A 73 -12.23 -16.96 -6.94
C SER A 73 -10.83 -16.40 -7.08
N LEU A 74 -9.81 -17.15 -6.65
CA LEU A 74 -8.44 -16.65 -6.53
C LEU A 74 -7.46 -17.41 -7.40
N VAL A 75 -6.56 -16.68 -8.04
CA VAL A 75 -5.30 -17.22 -8.57
C VAL A 75 -4.17 -16.67 -7.72
N LEU A 76 -3.36 -17.53 -7.11
CA LEU A 76 -2.27 -17.14 -6.22
C LEU A 76 -0.92 -17.46 -6.86
N SER A 77 -0.08 -16.44 -7.00
CA SER A 77 1.23 -16.57 -7.64
C SER A 77 2.36 -16.00 -6.81
N ALA A 78 3.43 -16.77 -6.69
CA ALA A 78 4.72 -16.39 -6.09
C ALA A 78 5.76 -17.46 -6.44
N ARG A 79 7.03 -17.24 -6.03
CA ARG A 79 8.14 -18.16 -6.25
C ARG A 79 8.07 -19.45 -5.42
N ARG A 80 7.51 -19.36 -4.20
CA ARG A 80 7.52 -20.45 -3.21
C ARG A 80 6.18 -21.16 -3.18
N GLU A 81 6.08 -22.31 -3.83
CA GLU A 81 4.86 -23.11 -3.90
C GLU A 81 4.36 -23.55 -2.51
N ASN A 82 5.25 -23.99 -1.63
CA ASN A 82 4.90 -24.39 -0.26
C ASN A 82 4.18 -23.27 0.52
N GLU A 83 4.61 -22.03 0.35
CA GLU A 83 3.97 -20.87 0.99
C GLU A 83 2.62 -20.57 0.35
N LEU A 84 2.48 -20.71 -0.97
CA LEU A 84 1.20 -20.54 -1.66
C LEU A 84 0.18 -21.58 -1.21
N GLU A 85 0.58 -22.84 -1.04
CA GLU A 85 -0.28 -23.89 -0.52
C GLU A 85 -0.69 -23.65 0.94
N ARG A 86 0.21 -23.08 1.76
CA ARG A 86 -0.13 -22.63 3.11
C ARG A 86 -1.20 -21.53 3.08
N VAL A 87 -1.04 -20.53 2.21
CA VAL A 87 -2.01 -19.43 2.06
C VAL A 87 -3.35 -19.98 1.55
N LYS A 88 -3.34 -20.82 0.51
CA LYS A 88 -4.55 -21.48 -0.03
C LYS A 88 -5.31 -22.24 1.06
N ARG A 89 -4.62 -23.04 1.88
CA ARG A 89 -5.26 -23.80 2.97
C ARG A 89 -5.96 -22.88 3.96
N ARG A 90 -5.29 -21.81 4.39
CA ARG A 90 -5.89 -20.80 5.28
C ARG A 90 -7.06 -20.05 4.65
N CYS A 91 -7.02 -19.76 3.35
CA CYS A 91 -8.16 -19.17 2.65
C CYS A 91 -9.37 -20.11 2.69
N LEU A 92 -9.17 -21.40 2.44
CA LEU A 92 -10.24 -22.42 2.48
C LEU A 92 -10.79 -22.62 3.90
N GLU A 93 -9.94 -22.57 4.93
CA GLU A 93 -10.37 -22.67 6.34
C GLU A 93 -11.22 -21.47 6.78
N ASN A 94 -10.96 -20.28 6.22
CA ASN A 94 -11.59 -19.03 6.63
C ASN A 94 -12.73 -18.56 5.70
N SER A 95 -13.13 -19.38 4.73
CA SER A 95 -14.17 -19.02 3.75
C SER A 95 -15.03 -20.21 3.35
N ASN A 96 -16.12 -19.94 2.63
CA ASN A 96 -16.98 -20.98 2.06
C ASN A 96 -16.50 -21.46 0.67
N LEU A 97 -15.27 -21.09 0.28
CA LEU A 97 -14.69 -21.47 -1.00
C LEU A 97 -14.31 -22.94 -1.03
N LYS A 98 -14.40 -23.54 -2.21
CA LYS A 98 -13.93 -24.91 -2.46
C LYS A 98 -12.51 -24.85 -3.01
N GLY A 99 -11.78 -25.95 -2.87
CA GLY A 99 -10.39 -26.04 -3.37
C GLY A 99 -10.22 -25.76 -4.86
N LYS A 100 -11.29 -25.89 -5.66
CA LYS A 100 -11.33 -25.55 -7.09
C LYS A 100 -11.44 -24.04 -7.37
N ASP A 101 -11.89 -23.26 -6.39
CA ASP A 101 -12.08 -21.81 -6.52
C ASP A 101 -10.76 -21.06 -6.22
N ILE A 102 -9.70 -21.77 -5.80
CA ILE A 102 -8.36 -21.23 -5.57
C ILE A 102 -7.32 -22.02 -6.37
N LEU A 103 -6.76 -21.38 -7.39
CA LEU A 103 -5.66 -21.90 -8.21
C LEU A 103 -4.32 -21.41 -7.67
N VAL A 104 -3.40 -22.33 -7.40
CA VAL A 104 -1.99 -21.99 -7.11
C VAL A 104 -1.22 -22.08 -8.42
N LEU A 105 -0.57 -20.98 -8.79
CA LEU A 105 0.23 -20.87 -10.00
C LEU A 105 1.60 -20.31 -9.62
N PRO A 106 2.60 -21.18 -9.33
CA PRO A 106 3.96 -20.72 -9.10
C PRO A 106 4.45 -19.90 -10.28
N LEU A 107 4.91 -18.68 -10.02
CA LEU A 107 5.37 -17.74 -11.03
C LEU A 107 6.52 -16.95 -10.44
N ASP A 108 7.65 -16.96 -11.16
CA ASP A 108 8.76 -16.05 -10.88
C ASP A 108 8.69 -14.86 -11.83
N LEU A 109 8.43 -13.67 -11.27
CA LEU A 109 8.39 -12.41 -12.03
C LEU A 109 9.81 -11.85 -12.31
N THR A 110 10.86 -12.46 -11.74
CA THR A 110 12.25 -12.00 -11.89
C THR A 110 13.00 -12.65 -13.06
N ASP A 111 12.41 -13.64 -13.73
CA ASP A 111 12.98 -14.27 -14.93
C ASP A 111 12.77 -13.38 -16.17
N THR A 112 13.45 -12.24 -16.18
CA THR A 112 13.58 -11.35 -17.34
C THR A 112 15.06 -11.24 -17.67
N SER A 113 15.48 -11.87 -18.77
CA SER A 113 16.88 -11.90 -19.18
C SER A 113 17.40 -10.50 -19.55
N SER A 114 18.36 -10.04 -18.75
CA SER A 114 19.20 -8.82 -18.85
C SER A 114 18.62 -7.48 -18.32
N HIS A 115 19.36 -6.89 -17.36
CA HIS A 115 19.23 -5.56 -16.73
C HIS A 115 18.27 -5.37 -15.54
N GLU A 116 18.26 -6.30 -14.58
CA GLU A 116 17.42 -6.25 -13.36
C GLU A 116 17.59 -4.96 -12.52
N VAL A 117 18.82 -4.46 -12.35
CA VAL A 117 19.09 -3.30 -11.48
C VAL A 117 18.60 -1.97 -12.07
N ALA A 118 18.81 -1.76 -13.37
CA ALA A 118 18.36 -0.56 -14.07
C ALA A 118 16.83 -0.54 -14.21
N THR A 119 16.23 -1.69 -14.56
CA THR A 119 14.79 -1.84 -14.65
C THR A 119 14.12 -1.60 -13.29
N LYS A 120 14.68 -2.11 -12.19
CA LYS A 120 14.13 -1.88 -10.85
C LYS A 120 14.18 -0.40 -10.42
N ALA A 121 15.28 0.30 -10.70
CA ALA A 121 15.40 1.73 -10.42
C ALA A 121 14.44 2.57 -11.28
N VAL A 122 14.32 2.24 -12.58
CA VAL A 122 13.38 2.92 -13.49
C VAL A 122 11.93 2.62 -13.11
N LEU A 123 11.58 1.41 -12.70
CA LEU A 123 10.23 1.09 -12.22
C LEU A 123 9.89 1.80 -10.91
N GLN A 124 10.86 1.96 -10.00
CA GLN A 124 10.64 2.71 -8.76
C GLN A 124 10.40 4.21 -9.02
N GLU A 125 11.13 4.81 -9.97
CA GLU A 125 11.03 6.25 -10.26
C GLU A 125 9.93 6.58 -11.29
N PHE A 126 9.74 5.75 -12.31
CA PHE A 126 8.83 5.99 -13.44
C PHE A 126 7.63 5.05 -13.49
N GLY A 127 7.48 4.10 -12.56
CA GLY A 127 6.36 3.16 -12.55
C GLY A 127 5.01 3.87 -12.61
N ARG A 128 4.84 4.97 -11.86
CA ARG A 128 3.63 5.81 -11.94
C ARG A 128 3.41 6.40 -13.34
N GLY A 129 4.47 6.89 -13.99
CA GLY A 129 4.41 7.44 -15.34
C GLY A 129 4.00 6.40 -16.38
N PHE A 130 4.55 5.18 -16.29
CA PHE A 130 4.17 4.05 -17.14
C PHE A 130 2.68 3.72 -17.02
N PHE A 131 2.18 3.56 -15.79
CA PHE A 131 0.76 3.25 -15.56
C PHE A 131 -0.18 4.39 -15.97
N ASN A 132 0.27 5.65 -15.90
CA ASN A 132 -0.49 6.79 -16.41
C ASN A 132 -0.61 6.79 -17.94
N GLY A 133 0.49 6.45 -18.64
CA GLY A 133 0.46 6.22 -20.09
C GLY A 133 -0.46 5.06 -20.47
N LEU A 134 -0.26 3.90 -19.83
CA LEU A 134 -1.07 2.70 -20.03
C LEU A 134 -2.56 2.97 -19.81
N ARG A 135 -2.92 3.74 -18.78
CA ARG A 135 -4.33 4.11 -18.53
C ARG A 135 -4.93 4.93 -19.66
N THR A 136 -4.15 5.84 -20.25
CA THR A 136 -4.62 6.70 -21.35
C THR A 136 -4.84 5.86 -22.62
N GLU A 137 -3.97 4.89 -22.89
CA GLU A 137 -4.13 3.95 -24.00
C GLU A 137 -5.33 3.03 -23.81
N LEU A 138 -5.49 2.48 -22.60
CA LEU A 138 -6.58 1.56 -22.26
C LEU A 138 -7.93 2.24 -22.06
N ALA A 139 -8.01 3.58 -22.04
CA ALA A 139 -9.27 4.32 -21.93
C ALA A 139 -10.27 3.99 -23.05
N THR A 140 -9.78 3.48 -24.18
CA THR A 140 -10.60 3.06 -25.33
C THR A 140 -11.14 1.62 -25.20
N TYR A 141 -10.65 0.84 -24.23
CA TYR A 141 -11.04 -0.55 -24.03
C TYR A 141 -12.00 -0.66 -22.83
N PRO A 142 -13.31 -0.84 -23.07
CA PRO A 142 -14.27 -1.01 -21.98
C PRO A 142 -13.97 -2.30 -21.21
N GLY A 143 -13.89 -2.21 -19.88
CA GLY A 143 -13.70 -3.35 -18.99
C GLY A 143 -12.27 -3.57 -18.48
N ILE A 144 -11.30 -2.72 -18.82
CA ILE A 144 -9.95 -2.77 -18.24
C ILE A 144 -9.70 -1.50 -17.43
N THR A 145 -9.66 -1.65 -16.11
CA THR A 145 -9.35 -0.57 -15.16
C THR A 145 -7.94 -0.76 -14.61
N VAL A 146 -7.11 0.29 -14.68
CA VAL A 146 -5.75 0.29 -14.10
C VAL A 146 -5.73 1.18 -12.84
N SER A 147 -5.55 0.53 -11.69
CA SER A 147 -5.46 1.17 -10.37
C SER A 147 -4.05 1.07 -9.78
N ASN A 148 -3.49 2.20 -9.34
CA ASN A 148 -2.21 2.28 -8.66
C ASN A 148 -2.43 2.47 -7.17
N ILE A 149 -2.07 1.46 -6.37
CA ILE A 149 -2.14 1.58 -4.91
C ILE A 149 -0.74 1.77 -4.34
N CYS A 150 -0.57 2.84 -3.56
CA CYS A 150 0.69 3.26 -2.98
C CYS A 150 0.63 3.12 -1.44
N PRO A 151 0.90 1.92 -0.89
CA PRO A 151 0.97 1.73 0.55
C PRO A 151 2.24 2.37 1.12
N GLY A 152 2.13 2.94 2.31
CA GLY A 152 3.24 3.37 3.14
C GLY A 152 3.87 2.21 3.93
N PRO A 153 4.54 2.48 5.05
CA PRO A 153 5.10 1.44 5.91
C PRO A 153 3.99 0.55 6.50
N VAL A 154 3.88 -0.68 6.00
CA VAL A 154 2.92 -1.68 6.46
C VAL A 154 3.65 -2.79 7.23
N GLN A 155 3.05 -3.24 8.32
CA GLN A 155 3.55 -4.36 9.11
C GLN A 155 3.63 -5.61 8.26
N SER A 156 4.83 -6.18 8.14
CA SER A 156 5.06 -7.40 7.37
C SER A 156 6.37 -8.07 7.74
N ASP A 157 6.47 -9.36 7.46
CA ASP A 157 7.72 -10.12 7.54
C ASP A 157 8.65 -9.82 6.35
N ILE A 158 8.46 -8.72 5.61
CA ILE A 158 9.32 -8.35 4.49
C ILE A 158 10.76 -8.14 4.98
N VAL A 159 10.98 -7.59 6.17
CA VAL A 159 12.35 -7.40 6.71
C VAL A 159 13.03 -8.74 7.01
N LYS A 160 12.27 -9.77 7.42
CA LYS A 160 12.78 -11.14 7.63
C LYS A 160 13.11 -11.86 6.32
N ASN A 161 12.32 -11.57 5.28
CA ASN A 161 12.46 -12.17 3.96
C ASN A 161 13.23 -11.27 2.97
N ALA A 162 13.73 -10.12 3.42
CA ALA A 162 14.49 -9.18 2.60
C ALA A 162 15.85 -9.80 2.33
N LEU A 163 16.16 -9.98 1.05
CA LEU A 163 17.42 -10.53 0.60
C LEU A 163 18.55 -9.56 1.00
N THR A 164 19.36 -9.95 1.99
CA THR A 164 20.70 -9.40 2.15
C THR A 164 21.62 -9.92 1.05
N GLU A 165 22.68 -9.19 0.71
CA GLU A 165 23.68 -9.60 -0.30
C GLU A 165 24.28 -11.00 -0.02
N GLU A 166 24.23 -11.46 1.23
CA GLU A 166 24.53 -12.83 1.62
C GLU A 166 23.23 -13.64 1.85
N VAL A 167 23.04 -14.69 1.05
CA VAL A 167 21.87 -15.60 1.02
C VAL A 167 21.62 -16.33 2.36
N THR A 168 22.57 -16.29 3.30
CA THR A 168 22.56 -17.09 4.54
C THR A 168 22.30 -16.30 5.83
N LYS A 169 22.21 -14.96 5.79
CA LYS A 169 21.95 -14.16 7.00
C LYS A 169 20.51 -13.67 7.03
N SER A 170 19.70 -14.26 7.90
CA SER A 170 18.44 -13.62 8.32
C SER A 170 18.81 -12.38 9.16
N VAL A 171 18.23 -11.23 8.82
CA VAL A 171 18.37 -10.04 9.66
C VAL A 171 17.59 -10.30 10.95
N GLY A 172 18.33 -10.63 12.00
CA GLY A 172 17.80 -10.88 13.33
C GLY A 172 17.18 -9.62 13.93
N ASN A 173 16.19 -9.90 14.78
CA ASN A 173 15.40 -9.02 15.63
C ASN A 173 14.21 -8.32 14.96
N ASP A 174 13.00 -8.68 15.42
CA ASP A 174 11.77 -7.92 15.26
C ASP A 174 11.97 -6.55 15.90
N GLY A 175 12.50 -5.59 15.13
CA GLY A 175 12.37 -4.19 15.48
C GLY A 175 10.90 -3.87 15.70
N ASP A 176 10.59 -3.09 16.75
CA ASP A 176 9.22 -2.67 17.09
C ASP A 176 8.49 -2.12 15.85
N GLN A 177 7.59 -2.91 15.24
CA GLN A 177 6.81 -2.49 14.07
C GLN A 177 5.48 -1.81 14.45
N SER A 178 5.23 -1.54 15.75
CA SER A 178 3.96 -0.98 16.22
C SER A 178 3.61 0.37 15.59
N TYR A 179 4.60 1.09 15.09
CA TYR A 179 4.43 2.37 14.40
C TYR A 179 3.97 2.25 12.94
N LYS A 180 3.98 1.05 12.38
CA LYS A 180 3.56 0.80 10.99
C LYS A 180 2.08 0.48 10.95
N MET A 181 1.45 0.77 9.81
CA MET A 181 0.06 0.41 9.57
C MET A 181 -0.12 -1.10 9.57
N ALA A 182 -1.18 -1.60 10.20
CA ALA A 182 -1.52 -3.01 10.16
C ALA A 182 -1.91 -3.45 8.75
N ALA A 183 -1.42 -4.62 8.30
CA ALA A 183 -1.68 -5.15 6.96
C ALA A 183 -3.17 -5.30 6.67
N ASN A 184 -3.96 -5.72 7.66
CA ASN A 184 -5.41 -5.87 7.53
C ASN A 184 -6.11 -4.56 7.16
N ARG A 185 -5.71 -3.44 7.76
CA ARG A 185 -6.27 -2.11 7.49
C ARG A 185 -5.86 -1.63 6.10
N CYS A 186 -4.59 -1.81 5.74
CA CYS A 186 -4.10 -1.48 4.41
C CYS A 186 -4.88 -2.23 3.32
N VAL A 187 -5.02 -3.55 3.47
CA VAL A 187 -5.75 -4.40 2.52
C VAL A 187 -7.24 -4.04 2.49
N ARG A 188 -7.86 -3.70 3.62
CA ARG A 188 -9.25 -3.24 3.64
C ARG A 188 -9.45 -2.02 2.76
N LEU A 189 -8.54 -1.04 2.85
CA LEU A 189 -8.55 0.16 2.02
C LEU A 189 -8.25 -0.17 0.54
N MET A 190 -7.39 -1.15 0.25
CA MET A 190 -7.18 -1.66 -1.11
C MET A 190 -8.46 -2.22 -1.72
N LEU A 191 -9.22 -3.02 -0.96
CA LEU A 191 -10.48 -3.57 -1.44
C LEU A 191 -11.52 -2.48 -1.73
N ILE A 192 -11.59 -1.44 -0.89
CA ILE A 192 -12.45 -0.26 -1.13
C ILE A 192 -12.02 0.47 -2.40
N SER A 193 -10.73 0.63 -2.62
CA SER A 193 -10.18 1.20 -3.85
C SER A 193 -10.59 0.41 -5.09
N MET A 194 -10.48 -0.93 -5.03
CA MET A 194 -10.88 -1.82 -6.12
C MET A 194 -12.38 -1.73 -6.40
N ALA A 195 -13.23 -1.78 -5.37
CA ALA A 195 -14.69 -1.73 -5.52
C ALA A 195 -15.21 -0.39 -6.07
N ASN A 196 -14.43 0.69 -5.95
CA ASN A 196 -14.79 2.02 -6.41
C ASN A 196 -14.00 2.47 -7.66
N ASP A 197 -13.26 1.55 -8.30
CA ASP A 197 -12.47 1.84 -9.51
C ASP A 197 -11.52 3.04 -9.36
N LEU A 198 -10.94 3.23 -8.17
CA LEU A 198 -10.06 4.37 -7.92
C LEU A 198 -8.74 4.19 -8.67
N GLN A 199 -8.32 5.22 -9.41
CA GLN A 199 -7.16 5.13 -10.32
C GLN A 199 -5.81 5.21 -9.61
N GLU A 200 -5.71 6.04 -8.57
CA GLU A 200 -4.51 6.19 -7.76
C GLU A 200 -4.93 6.43 -6.31
N VAL A 201 -4.36 5.66 -5.39
CA VAL A 201 -4.71 5.70 -3.98
C VAL A 201 -3.47 5.58 -3.12
N TRP A 202 -3.33 6.46 -2.13
CA TRP A 202 -2.25 6.39 -1.15
C TRP A 202 -2.80 5.97 0.20
N ILE A 203 -2.15 4.98 0.82
CA ILE A 203 -2.60 4.36 2.06
C ILE A 203 -1.45 4.42 3.05
N SER A 204 -1.54 5.28 4.05
CA SER A 204 -0.46 5.47 5.01
C SER A 204 -0.92 6.27 6.21
N ASP A 205 -0.36 5.96 7.37
CA ASP A 205 -0.56 6.77 8.57
C ASP A 205 0.24 8.08 8.51
N GLN A 206 -0.20 9.06 9.27
CA GLN A 206 0.56 10.29 9.46
C GLN A 206 1.84 10.01 10.28
N PRO A 207 2.99 10.62 9.93
CA PRO A 207 3.19 11.75 9.01
C PRO A 207 3.51 11.36 7.55
N PHE A 208 3.57 10.06 7.21
CA PHE A 208 4.04 9.61 5.89
C PHE A 208 3.12 10.05 4.76
N LEU A 209 1.81 10.04 5.01
CA LEU A 209 0.83 10.54 4.05
C LEU A 209 1.10 12.02 3.70
N SER A 210 1.31 12.87 4.70
CA SER A 210 1.66 14.28 4.48
C SER A 210 2.97 14.46 3.70
N VAL A 211 3.99 13.64 4.00
CA VAL A 211 5.27 13.67 3.27
C VAL A 211 5.07 13.29 1.80
N ALA A 212 4.24 12.28 1.51
CA ALA A 212 3.91 11.90 0.14
C ALA A 212 3.23 13.05 -0.62
N TYR A 213 2.28 13.75 -0.01
CA TYR A 213 1.64 14.92 -0.62
C TYR A 213 2.62 16.07 -0.85
N LEU A 214 3.52 16.31 0.11
CA LEU A 214 4.56 17.32 -0.04
C LEU A 214 5.50 16.98 -1.19
N TRP A 215 5.86 15.70 -1.34
CA TRP A 215 6.68 15.22 -2.46
C TRP A 215 6.01 15.44 -3.82
N GLN A 216 4.70 15.14 -3.92
CA GLN A 216 3.96 15.28 -5.17
C GLN A 216 3.70 16.73 -5.56
N TYR A 217 3.32 17.58 -4.61
CA TYR A 217 2.87 18.95 -4.90
C TYR A 217 3.97 20.00 -4.68
N MET A 218 5.01 19.70 -3.90
CA MET A 218 6.10 20.61 -3.55
C MET A 218 7.46 19.90 -3.58
N PRO A 219 7.88 19.34 -4.74
CA PRO A 219 9.08 18.50 -4.84
C PRO A 219 10.36 19.22 -4.39
N THR A 220 10.53 20.51 -4.71
CA THR A 220 11.71 21.28 -4.27
C THR A 220 11.87 21.31 -2.76
N TRP A 221 10.76 21.51 -2.04
CA TRP A 221 10.76 21.51 -0.59
C TRP A 221 10.98 20.10 -0.03
N ALA A 222 10.35 19.10 -0.66
CA ALA A 222 10.51 17.71 -0.29
C ALA A 222 11.96 17.20 -0.44
N PHE A 223 12.63 17.50 -1.56
CA PHE A 223 14.05 17.17 -1.79
C PHE A 223 14.97 17.90 -0.79
N TRP A 224 14.66 19.14 -0.44
CA TRP A 224 15.40 19.87 0.58
C TRP A 224 15.26 19.25 1.98
N ILE A 225 14.06 18.82 2.38
CA ILE A 225 13.85 18.13 3.66
C ILE A 225 14.54 16.77 3.66
N THR A 226 14.35 15.98 2.60
CA THR A 226 14.91 14.62 2.53
C THR A 226 16.43 14.61 2.40
N SER A 227 17.05 15.57 1.72
CA SER A 227 18.52 15.70 1.70
C SER A 227 19.11 15.98 3.09
N LYS A 228 18.38 16.68 3.97
CA LYS A 228 18.77 16.85 5.38
C LYS A 228 18.60 15.58 6.21
N MET A 229 17.59 14.77 5.91
CA MET A 229 17.25 13.55 6.66
C MET A 229 17.96 12.29 6.14
N GLY A 230 18.40 12.28 4.87
CA GLY A 230 18.96 11.12 4.19
C GLY A 230 20.25 10.58 4.80
N LYS A 231 21.08 11.46 5.39
CA LYS A 231 22.31 11.05 6.11
C LYS A 231 21.99 10.11 7.27
N LYS A 232 20.96 10.43 8.07
CA LYS A 232 20.50 9.60 9.19
C LYS A 232 19.87 8.28 8.73
N ARG A 233 19.22 8.27 7.57
CA ARG A 233 18.60 7.06 6.99
C ARG A 233 19.65 6.02 6.59
N ILE A 234 20.75 6.46 5.97
CA ILE A 234 21.87 5.59 5.60
C ILE A 234 22.57 5.03 6.85
N GLU A 235 22.72 5.85 7.91
CA GLU A 235 23.29 5.42 9.19
C GLU A 235 22.42 4.38 9.92
N ASN A 236 21.09 4.52 9.88
CA ASN A 236 20.17 3.53 10.44
C ASN A 236 20.21 2.20 9.67
N PHE A 237 20.26 2.23 8.34
CA PHE A 237 20.43 1.03 7.52
C PHE A 237 21.74 0.30 7.85
N LYS A 238 22.85 1.03 8.00
CA LYS A 238 24.16 0.46 8.35
C LYS A 238 24.21 -0.12 9.77
N SER A 239 23.31 0.30 10.66
CA SER A 239 23.22 -0.20 12.04
C SER A 239 22.21 -1.32 12.22
N GLY A 240 21.58 -1.81 11.13
CA GLY A 240 20.62 -2.91 11.16
C GLY A 240 19.25 -2.53 11.74
N VAL A 241 18.96 -1.24 11.87
CA VAL A 241 17.67 -0.72 12.35
C VAL A 241 16.81 -0.33 11.15
N ASP A 242 15.49 -0.50 11.26
CA ASP A 242 14.56 -0.07 10.21
C ASP A 242 14.82 1.39 9.82
N ALA A 243 14.88 1.63 8.50
CA ALA A 243 15.21 2.91 7.88
C ALA A 243 14.31 4.05 8.37
N ASP A 244 13.07 3.70 8.67
CA ASP A 244 12.03 4.66 9.02
C ASP A 244 11.93 4.93 10.53
N SER A 245 12.65 4.16 11.36
CA SER A 245 12.64 4.30 12.82
C SER A 245 13.01 5.70 13.32
N SER A 246 13.83 6.45 12.57
CA SER A 246 14.21 7.83 12.89
C SER A 246 13.07 8.84 12.76
N TYR A 247 12.09 8.60 11.88
CA TYR A 247 10.94 9.50 11.74
C TYR A 247 10.09 9.50 13.01
N PHE A 248 9.98 8.34 13.67
CA PHE A 248 9.14 8.15 14.85
C PHE A 248 9.80 8.58 16.16
N LYS A 249 11.14 8.58 16.26
CA LYS A 249 11.85 9.12 17.44
C LYS A 249 11.55 10.60 17.70
N PHE A 250 11.32 11.39 16.64
CA PHE A 250 10.99 12.81 16.77
C PHE A 250 9.61 13.02 17.41
N PHE A 251 8.63 12.17 17.09
CA PHE A 251 7.28 12.23 17.66
C PHE A 251 7.19 11.63 19.07
N LYS A 252 8.01 10.61 19.39
CA LYS A 252 8.07 10.01 20.74
C LYS A 252 8.58 10.97 21.82
N LYS A 253 9.39 11.98 21.45
CA LYS A 253 9.97 12.95 22.40
C LYS A 253 8.96 13.97 22.93
N LYS A 254 7.71 13.99 22.43
CA LYS A 254 6.69 14.98 22.82
C LYS A 254 5.70 14.47 23.87
N ASN A 255 5.73 13.17 24.20
CA ASN A 255 4.83 12.52 25.17
C ASN A 255 5.60 11.83 26.32
N SER A 256 6.77 12.35 26.70
CA SER A 256 7.49 11.95 27.92
C SER A 256 7.78 13.16 28.79
#